data_AF-A0A1G1LTA6-F1
#
_entry.id   AF-A0A1G1LTA6-F1
#
_cell.length_a   1.000
_cell.length_b   1.000
_cell.length_c   1.000
_cell.angle_alpha   90.00
_cell.angle_beta   90.00
_cell.angle_gamma   90.00
#
_symmetry.space_group_name_H-M   'P 1'
#
loop_
_entity.id
_entity.type
_entity.pdbx_description
1 polymer ?
#
loop_
_entity_poly.entity_id
_entity_poly.type
_entity_poly.pdbx_seq_one_letter_code
_entity_poly.pdbx_strand_id
1 'polypeptide(L)'
;MRVLLLQDAQRVDVFSERGVAVQLPNGEARVFAGAVVVRPSAGSLTLNGEQVPAESATIRSRGGDLVVTNGGNGTGESKPLSVGGSLKVLVRGGGLSLVNDVDLEEYIKGVVPAEMSPSWHPEALKAQAVVARTYALYQRMLNKSREHDLVATVQDQVYQGRHGVDQRVQEAVESTRGIAVAYQNAPIYAAFSSTAAGPTEDAANVWSKDLPYLKGVDCPFDVNAPRYQWRAVLKVQELEATFRRQGVDVGAIASLTPFAYSRAGRVTRLRILHSRGELILRGEDFRRLIGYSVIPSTQFDVESMGWEIVFSGRGSGHAVGLCQWGAKELAEHGYPYTTILAYYFPGTELRRTSSLSR
;
A
#
# COMPACT_ATOMS: atom_id res chain seq x y z
N MET A 1 -14.91 2.74 5.76
CA MET A 1 -13.83 2.67 4.76
C MET A 1 -14.07 1.41 3.98
N ARG A 2 -14.12 1.51 2.65
CA ARG A 2 -14.38 0.37 1.77
C ARG A 2 -13.06 -0.11 1.18
N VAL A 3 -12.57 -1.26 1.63
CA VAL A 3 -11.24 -1.78 1.27
C VAL A 3 -11.39 -3.04 0.43
N LEU A 4 -10.89 -3.04 -0.80
CA LEU A 4 -10.85 -4.23 -1.65
C LEU A 4 -9.80 -5.20 -1.10
N LEU A 5 -10.25 -6.37 -0.64
CA LEU A 5 -9.41 -7.42 -0.08
C LEU A 5 -9.02 -8.47 -1.14
N LEU A 6 -9.97 -8.87 -1.98
CA LEU A 6 -9.78 -9.87 -3.02
C LEU A 6 -10.47 -9.41 -4.30
N GLN A 7 -9.87 -9.77 -5.44
CA GLN A 7 -10.42 -9.55 -6.77
C GLN A 7 -10.32 -10.87 -7.55
N ASP A 8 -11.31 -11.12 -8.42
CA ASP A 8 -11.40 -12.30 -9.29
C ASP A 8 -11.34 -13.66 -8.55
N ALA A 9 -11.73 -13.69 -7.27
CA ALA A 9 -11.71 -14.90 -6.47
C ALA A 9 -12.80 -15.89 -6.91
N GLN A 10 -12.47 -17.19 -6.92
CA GLN A 10 -13.43 -18.24 -7.32
C GLN A 10 -14.19 -18.84 -6.13
N ARG A 11 -13.68 -18.66 -4.92
CA ARG A 11 -14.37 -18.99 -3.69
C ARG A 11 -13.85 -18.15 -2.54
N VAL A 12 -14.77 -17.71 -1.69
CA VAL A 12 -14.47 -17.03 -0.44
C VAL A 12 -15.20 -17.74 0.67
N ASP A 13 -14.47 -18.13 1.71
CA ASP A 13 -15.03 -18.72 2.91
C ASP A 13 -15.00 -17.65 4.00
N VAL A 14 -16.15 -17.43 4.64
CA VAL A 14 -16.29 -16.42 5.70
C VAL A 14 -16.85 -17.06 6.95
N PHE A 15 -16.13 -16.92 8.05
CA PHE A 15 -16.45 -17.49 9.34
C PHE A 15 -16.53 -16.42 10.43
N SER A 16 -17.30 -16.68 11.49
CA SER A 16 -17.30 -15.92 12.73
C SER A 16 -17.71 -16.86 13.87
N GLU A 17 -17.18 -16.64 15.08
CA GLU A 17 -17.39 -17.52 16.23
C GLU A 17 -18.87 -17.72 16.61
N ARG A 18 -19.70 -16.69 16.43
CA ARG A 18 -21.15 -16.75 16.73
C ARG A 18 -22.01 -16.91 15.47
N GLY A 19 -21.39 -17.31 14.37
CA GLY A 19 -22.00 -17.44 13.06
C GLY A 19 -22.07 -16.12 12.29
N VAL A 20 -22.50 -16.23 11.04
CA VAL A 20 -22.54 -15.12 10.08
C VAL A 20 -23.98 -14.88 9.61
N ALA A 21 -24.31 -13.60 9.42
CA ALA A 21 -25.55 -13.19 8.78
C ALA A 21 -25.23 -12.68 7.38
N VAL A 22 -25.91 -13.22 6.37
CA VAL A 22 -25.79 -12.81 4.97
C VAL A 22 -27.06 -12.11 4.55
N GLN A 23 -26.96 -10.85 4.15
CA GLN A 23 -28.06 -10.03 3.68
C GLN A 23 -27.94 -9.80 2.17
N LEU A 24 -29.01 -10.09 1.45
CA LEU A 24 -29.13 -9.90 0.01
C LEU A 24 -29.73 -8.53 -0.33
N PRO A 25 -29.55 -8.03 -1.56
CA PRO A 25 -30.08 -6.73 -1.99
C PRO A 25 -31.61 -6.62 -1.93
N ASN A 26 -32.32 -7.75 -2.06
CA ASN A 26 -33.79 -7.83 -1.96
C ASN A 26 -34.29 -7.76 -0.50
N GLY A 27 -33.41 -7.65 0.49
CA GLY A 27 -33.74 -7.61 1.91
C GLY A 27 -33.79 -8.98 2.60
N GLU A 28 -33.69 -10.08 1.86
CA GLU A 28 -33.62 -11.42 2.42
C GLU A 28 -32.34 -11.57 3.27
N ALA A 29 -32.50 -12.17 4.45
CA ALA A 29 -31.40 -12.43 5.38
C ALA A 29 -31.32 -13.92 5.71
N ARG A 30 -30.12 -14.48 5.61
CA ARG A 30 -29.80 -15.87 5.94
C ARG A 30 -28.77 -15.91 7.05
N VAL A 31 -28.94 -16.81 8.01
CA VAL A 31 -28.00 -16.97 9.13
C VAL A 31 -27.35 -18.34 9.04
N PHE A 32 -26.04 -18.37 9.17
CA PHE A 32 -25.24 -19.59 9.16
C PHE A 32 -24.52 -19.71 10.50
N ALA A 33 -24.66 -20.86 11.17
CA ALA A 33 -23.99 -21.12 12.44
C ALA A 33 -22.48 -21.31 12.29
N GLY A 34 -22.03 -21.79 11.13
CA GLY A 34 -20.63 -21.97 10.77
C GLY A 34 -20.19 -21.05 9.63
N ALA A 35 -19.13 -21.44 8.93
CA ALA A 35 -18.64 -20.70 7.78
C ALA A 35 -19.69 -20.68 6.64
N VAL A 36 -19.76 -19.57 5.93
CA VAL A 36 -20.45 -19.46 4.64
C VAL A 36 -19.42 -19.49 3.52
N VAL A 37 -19.59 -20.41 2.58
CA VAL A 37 -18.77 -20.52 1.38
C VAL A 37 -19.51 -19.85 0.24
N VAL A 38 -18.89 -18.81 -0.30
CA VAL A 38 -19.45 -18.00 -1.39
C VAL A 38 -18.71 -18.31 -2.68
N ARG A 39 -19.46 -18.62 -3.76
CA ARG A 39 -18.91 -18.81 -5.11
C ARG A 39 -19.68 -17.97 -6.13
N PRO A 40 -19.01 -17.52 -7.21
CA PRO A 40 -19.71 -16.92 -8.33
C PRO A 40 -20.50 -18.01 -9.08
N SER A 41 -21.66 -17.64 -9.59
CA SER A 41 -22.47 -18.41 -10.55
C SER A 41 -22.94 -17.43 -11.64
N ALA A 42 -23.31 -17.90 -12.82
CA ALA A 42 -23.58 -17.03 -13.98
C ALA A 42 -24.64 -15.94 -13.66
N GLY A 43 -24.19 -14.71 -13.40
CA GLY A 43 -25.05 -13.58 -12.98
C GLY A 43 -25.62 -13.70 -11.56
N SER A 44 -25.05 -14.55 -10.70
CA SER A 44 -25.58 -14.82 -9.35
C SER A 44 -24.51 -15.32 -8.39
N LEU A 45 -24.89 -15.56 -7.13
CA LEU A 45 -24.01 -16.16 -6.11
C LEU A 45 -24.49 -17.58 -5.79
N THR A 46 -23.59 -18.39 -5.22
CA THR A 46 -24.01 -19.52 -4.38
C THR A 46 -23.54 -19.32 -2.95
N LEU A 47 -24.37 -19.70 -1.99
CA LEU A 47 -24.06 -19.73 -0.56
C LEU A 47 -24.13 -21.18 -0.09
N ASN A 48 -23.01 -21.76 0.33
CA ASN A 48 -22.91 -23.18 0.70
C ASN A 48 -23.45 -24.14 -0.39
N GLY A 49 -23.31 -23.77 -1.66
CA GLY A 49 -23.78 -24.55 -2.82
C GLY A 49 -25.22 -24.25 -3.26
N GLU A 50 -26.01 -23.53 -2.46
CA GLU A 50 -27.35 -23.11 -2.84
C GLU A 50 -27.29 -21.85 -3.71
N GLN A 51 -27.94 -21.85 -4.87
CA GLN A 51 -27.97 -20.70 -5.75
C GLN A 51 -28.86 -19.59 -5.19
N VAL A 52 -28.35 -18.36 -5.24
CA VAL A 52 -29.04 -17.16 -4.81
C VAL A 52 -29.11 -16.17 -5.97
N PRO A 53 -30.30 -15.67 -6.34
CA PRO A 53 -30.50 -14.78 -7.49
C PRO A 53 -30.07 -13.33 -7.16
N ALA A 54 -28.82 -13.16 -6.74
CA ALA A 54 -28.21 -11.87 -6.45
C ALA A 54 -26.75 -11.85 -6.89
N GLU A 55 -26.31 -10.73 -7.46
CA GLU A 55 -24.90 -10.50 -7.84
C GLU A 55 -24.06 -9.92 -6.69
N SER A 56 -24.68 -9.68 -5.53
CA SER A 56 -23.97 -9.22 -4.35
C SER A 56 -24.63 -9.68 -3.06
N ALA A 57 -23.85 -9.71 -1.98
CA ALA A 57 -24.34 -9.97 -0.64
C ALA A 57 -23.49 -9.21 0.38
N THR A 58 -24.10 -8.83 1.51
CA THR A 58 -23.40 -8.26 2.67
C THR A 58 -23.34 -9.30 3.78
N ILE A 59 -22.14 -9.61 4.25
CA ILE A 59 -21.88 -10.57 5.31
C ILE A 59 -21.49 -9.81 6.57
N ARG A 60 -22.16 -10.11 7.68
CA ARG A 60 -21.92 -9.52 9.01
C ARG A 60 -21.65 -10.63 10.02
N SER A 61 -20.72 -10.36 10.94
CA SER A 61 -20.51 -11.20 12.11
C SER A 61 -21.71 -11.07 13.06
N ARG A 62 -22.12 -12.18 13.70
CA ARG A 62 -23.08 -12.16 14.81
C ARG A 62 -22.40 -12.08 16.18
N GLY A 63 -21.08 -12.00 16.21
CA GLY A 63 -20.26 -11.80 17.39
C GLY A 63 -18.79 -12.15 17.14
N GLY A 64 -17.88 -11.29 17.60
CA GLY A 64 -16.46 -11.40 17.27
C GLY A 64 -16.14 -10.89 15.85
N ASP A 65 -14.93 -11.17 15.37
CA ASP A 65 -14.49 -10.76 14.03
C ASP A 65 -15.02 -11.70 12.93
N LEU A 66 -14.88 -11.25 11.67
CA LEU A 66 -15.04 -12.08 10.48
C LEU A 66 -13.68 -12.62 10.06
N VAL A 67 -13.56 -13.93 9.90
CA VAL A 67 -12.36 -14.59 9.37
C VAL A 67 -12.62 -14.96 7.91
N VAL A 68 -11.76 -14.46 7.03
CA VAL A 68 -11.83 -14.68 5.58
C VAL A 68 -10.72 -15.61 5.15
N THR A 69 -11.05 -16.63 4.37
CA THR A 69 -10.08 -17.42 3.60
C THR A 69 -10.48 -17.46 2.14
N ASN A 70 -9.49 -17.41 1.25
CA ASN A 70 -9.69 -17.57 -0.19
C ASN A 70 -9.40 -19.02 -0.58
N GLY A 71 -10.35 -19.67 -1.23
CA GLY A 71 -10.18 -21.02 -1.76
C GLY A 71 -10.22 -21.01 -3.28
N GLY A 72 -9.11 -21.33 -3.94
CA GLY A 72 -9.04 -21.47 -5.40
C GLY A 72 -7.96 -22.48 -5.81
N ASN A 73 -8.05 -23.00 -7.05
CA ASN A 73 -7.23 -24.11 -7.59
C ASN A 73 -5.73 -23.79 -7.80
N GLY A 74 -5.15 -22.85 -7.05
CA GLY A 74 -3.71 -22.57 -6.99
C GLY A 74 -3.13 -23.11 -5.68
N THR A 75 -1.90 -23.61 -5.73
CA THR A 75 -1.17 -24.34 -4.68
C THR A 75 -0.80 -23.55 -3.41
N GLY A 76 -1.61 -22.58 -2.98
CA GLY A 76 -1.39 -21.85 -1.74
C GLY A 76 -2.70 -21.45 -1.07
N GLU A 77 -3.02 -22.10 0.05
CA GLU A 77 -4.01 -21.56 0.99
C GLU A 77 -3.57 -20.15 1.40
N SER A 78 -4.41 -19.16 1.10
CA SER A 78 -4.17 -17.80 1.59
C SER A 78 -4.35 -17.79 3.11
N LYS A 79 -3.40 -17.22 3.85
CA LYS A 79 -3.50 -17.11 5.32
C LYS A 79 -4.85 -16.48 5.71
N PRO A 80 -5.56 -17.04 6.72
CA PRO A 80 -6.81 -16.46 7.19
C PRO A 80 -6.63 -14.99 7.60
N LEU A 81 -7.55 -14.14 7.15
CA LEU A 81 -7.57 -12.72 7.47
C LEU A 81 -8.76 -12.42 8.39
N SER A 82 -8.49 -12.02 9.63
CA SER A 82 -9.51 -11.56 10.57
C SER A 82 -9.78 -10.07 10.37
N VAL A 83 -11.05 -9.68 10.22
CA VAL A 83 -11.49 -8.30 9.99
C VAL A 83 -12.72 -7.94 10.83
N GLY A 84 -12.80 -6.66 11.21
CA GLY A 84 -14.02 -6.08 11.78
C GLY A 84 -15.00 -5.59 10.71
N GLY A 85 -16.11 -5.03 11.16
CA GLY A 85 -17.12 -4.42 10.28
C GLY A 85 -17.94 -5.44 9.51
N SER A 86 -18.10 -5.22 8.20
CA SER A 86 -18.84 -6.10 7.31
C SER A 86 -18.09 -6.37 6.01
N LEU A 87 -18.47 -7.42 5.30
CA LEU A 87 -17.91 -7.80 4.01
C LEU A 87 -18.99 -7.69 2.94
N LYS A 88 -18.71 -6.97 1.86
CA LYS A 88 -19.54 -6.96 0.66
C LYS A 88 -18.88 -7.87 -0.38
N VAL A 89 -19.60 -8.88 -0.82
CA VAL A 89 -19.21 -9.74 -1.93
C VAL A 89 -19.92 -9.27 -3.19
N LEU A 90 -19.21 -9.18 -4.30
CA LEU A 90 -19.71 -8.74 -5.60
C LEU A 90 -19.29 -9.74 -6.67
N VAL A 91 -20.20 -10.12 -7.57
CA VAL A 91 -19.88 -10.89 -8.77
C VAL A 91 -19.40 -9.94 -9.87
N ARG A 92 -18.19 -10.14 -10.37
CA ARG A 92 -17.57 -9.32 -11.43
C ARG A 92 -16.72 -10.20 -12.33
N GLY A 93 -16.91 -10.09 -13.65
CA GLY A 93 -16.04 -10.77 -14.63
C GLY A 93 -15.96 -12.30 -14.50
N GLY A 94 -16.98 -12.95 -13.94
CA GLY A 94 -16.96 -14.39 -13.65
C GLY A 94 -16.22 -14.78 -12.36
N GLY A 95 -15.76 -13.82 -11.56
CA GLY A 95 -15.17 -14.00 -10.24
C GLY A 95 -15.88 -13.19 -9.16
N LEU A 96 -15.32 -13.22 -7.95
CA LEU A 96 -15.76 -12.48 -6.79
C LEU A 96 -14.79 -11.35 -6.46
N SER A 97 -15.32 -10.16 -6.23
CA SER A 97 -14.65 -9.08 -5.51
C SER A 97 -15.13 -9.06 -4.07
N LEU A 98 -14.20 -8.99 -3.12
CA LEU A 98 -14.49 -8.91 -1.69
C LEU A 98 -14.06 -7.55 -1.16
N VAL A 99 -15.02 -6.77 -0.66
CA VAL A 99 -14.77 -5.44 -0.09
C VAL A 99 -15.11 -5.46 1.39
N ASN A 100 -14.16 -5.09 2.25
CA ASN A 100 -14.41 -4.88 3.67
C ASN A 100 -14.88 -3.44 3.92
N ASP A 101 -16.09 -3.30 4.45
CA ASP A 101 -16.60 -2.03 4.96
C ASP A 101 -16.40 -1.98 6.48
N VAL A 102 -15.44 -1.15 6.91
CA VAL A 102 -14.89 -1.09 8.27
C VAL A 102 -14.80 0.36 8.76
N ASP A 103 -14.91 0.57 10.07
CA ASP A 103 -14.66 1.89 10.66
C ASP A 103 -13.25 2.40 10.30
N LEU A 104 -13.09 3.72 10.16
CA LEU A 104 -11.82 4.30 9.77
C LEU A 104 -10.72 3.98 10.79
N GLU A 105 -10.99 4.12 12.08
CA GLU A 105 -9.95 3.90 13.10
C GLU A 105 -9.59 2.42 13.21
N GLU A 106 -10.56 1.53 13.03
CA GLU A 106 -10.33 0.09 12.96
C GLU A 106 -9.50 -0.30 11.72
N TYR A 107 -9.72 0.37 10.59
CA TYR A 107 -8.86 0.23 9.41
C TYR A 107 -7.42 0.67 9.70
N ILE A 108 -7.24 1.83 10.33
CA ILE A 108 -5.90 2.36 10.65
C ILE A 108 -5.14 1.43 11.61
N LYS A 109 -5.83 0.83 12.59
CA LYS A 109 -5.22 -0.21 13.45
C LYS A 109 -4.66 -1.37 12.63
N GLY A 110 -5.32 -1.77 11.55
CA GLY A 110 -4.84 -2.85 10.66
C GLY A 110 -3.76 -2.44 9.65
N VAL A 111 -3.52 -1.14 9.45
CA VAL A 111 -2.47 -0.61 8.56
C VAL A 111 -1.17 -0.38 9.31
N VAL A 112 -1.23 0.27 10.48
CA VAL A 112 -0.02 0.64 11.26
C VAL A 112 0.96 -0.52 11.46
N PRO A 113 0.57 -1.72 11.94
CA PRO A 113 1.51 -2.81 12.18
C PRO A 113 2.04 -3.46 10.89
N ALA A 114 1.38 -3.23 9.75
CA ALA A 114 1.87 -3.68 8.45
C ALA A 114 2.96 -2.77 7.88
N GLU A 115 2.97 -1.50 8.31
CA GLU A 115 3.89 -0.46 7.81
C GLU A 115 5.03 -0.13 8.78
N MET A 116 4.79 -0.24 10.09
CA MET A 116 5.79 0.01 11.14
C MET A 116 5.75 -1.09 12.21
N SER A 117 6.91 -1.40 12.79
CA SER A 117 6.97 -2.33 13.93
C SER A 117 6.22 -1.73 15.13
N PRO A 118 5.29 -2.48 15.77
CA PRO A 118 4.62 -2.04 17.00
C PRO A 118 5.58 -1.70 18.16
N SER A 119 6.80 -2.26 18.15
CA SER A 119 7.82 -1.97 19.16
C SER A 119 8.47 -0.59 19.03
N TRP A 120 8.27 0.12 17.91
CA TRP A 120 8.84 1.45 17.71
C TRP A 120 8.24 2.48 18.67
N HIS A 121 8.92 3.62 18.79
CA HIS A 121 8.54 4.68 19.70
C HIS A 121 7.07 5.14 19.45
N PRO A 122 6.26 5.38 20.50
CA PRO A 122 4.85 5.73 20.34
C PRO A 122 4.60 6.94 19.43
N GLU A 123 5.47 7.94 19.45
CA GLU A 123 5.35 9.12 18.58
C GLU A 123 5.54 8.78 17.09
N ALA A 124 6.36 7.78 16.75
CA ALA A 124 6.48 7.29 15.37
C ALA A 124 5.21 6.55 14.93
N LEU A 125 4.63 5.72 15.82
CA LEU A 125 3.36 5.04 15.56
C LEU A 125 2.21 6.04 15.38
N LYS A 126 2.17 7.11 16.19
CA LYS A 126 1.21 8.21 16.06
C LYS A 126 1.36 8.93 14.72
N ALA A 127 2.60 9.23 14.30
CA ALA A 127 2.86 9.85 13.01
C ALA A 127 2.35 8.97 11.86
N GLN A 128 2.65 7.66 11.89
CA GLN A 128 2.18 6.71 10.88
C GLN A 128 0.64 6.57 10.90
N ALA A 129 0.00 6.55 12.07
CA ALA A 129 -1.45 6.49 12.17
C ALA A 129 -2.12 7.71 11.51
N VAL A 130 -1.60 8.92 11.75
CA VAL A 130 -2.12 10.15 11.13
C VAL A 130 -1.86 10.17 9.62
N VAL A 131 -0.69 9.76 9.15
CA VAL A 131 -0.38 9.64 7.71
C VAL A 131 -1.31 8.65 7.04
N ALA A 132 -1.47 7.45 7.61
CA ALA A 132 -2.35 6.44 7.04
C ALA A 132 -3.82 6.90 7.02
N ARG A 133 -4.29 7.56 8.08
CA ARG A 133 -5.63 8.14 8.12
C ARG A 133 -5.83 9.19 7.04
N THR A 134 -4.84 10.05 6.86
CA THR A 134 -4.88 11.11 5.85
C THR A 134 -4.92 10.54 4.44
N TYR A 135 -4.07 9.56 4.15
CA TYR A 135 -4.05 8.85 2.87
C TYR A 135 -5.39 8.18 2.57
N ALA A 136 -5.95 7.45 3.53
CA ALA A 136 -7.25 6.80 3.39
C ALA A 136 -8.38 7.80 3.06
N LEU A 137 -8.39 8.95 3.73
CA LEU A 137 -9.36 10.02 3.48
C LEU A 137 -9.18 10.63 2.09
N TYR A 138 -7.95 10.86 1.66
CA TYR A 138 -7.62 11.34 0.32
C TYR A 138 -8.12 10.36 -0.75
N GLN A 139 -7.85 9.06 -0.61
CA GLN A 139 -8.32 8.05 -1.56
C GLN A 139 -9.84 7.92 -1.59
N ARG A 140 -10.51 7.96 -0.42
CA ARG A 140 -11.97 7.99 -0.35
C ARG A 140 -12.56 9.19 -1.10
N MET A 141 -11.92 10.34 -1.05
CA MET A 141 -12.36 11.54 -1.79
C MET A 141 -12.26 11.34 -3.30
N LEU A 142 -11.18 10.72 -3.79
CA LEU A 142 -10.99 10.43 -5.22
C LEU A 142 -11.89 9.29 -5.73
N ASN A 143 -12.21 8.33 -4.86
CA ASN A 143 -12.91 7.09 -5.21
C ASN A 143 -14.39 7.08 -4.76
N LYS A 144 -14.99 8.25 -4.51
CA LYS A 144 -16.40 8.37 -4.07
C LYS A 144 -17.38 7.58 -4.95
N SER A 145 -17.18 7.59 -6.27
CA SER A 145 -18.03 6.91 -7.25
C SER A 145 -17.66 5.44 -7.48
N ARG A 146 -16.57 4.95 -6.90
CA ARG A 146 -16.12 3.56 -7.03
C ARG A 146 -16.73 2.67 -5.96
N GLU A 147 -16.63 1.36 -6.16
CA GLU A 147 -17.13 0.34 -5.23
C GLU A 147 -16.29 0.25 -3.95
N HIS A 148 -15.00 0.60 -4.02
CA HIS A 148 -14.06 0.62 -2.91
C HIS A 148 -13.27 1.94 -2.91
N ASP A 149 -12.82 2.33 -1.72
CA ASP A 149 -11.99 3.51 -1.49
C ASP A 149 -10.50 3.19 -1.69
N LEU A 150 -10.07 1.98 -1.29
CA LEU A 150 -8.67 1.53 -1.22
C LEU A 150 -8.56 0.05 -1.62
N VAL A 151 -7.35 -0.38 -1.99
CA VAL A 151 -6.94 -1.77 -2.22
C VAL A 151 -5.95 -2.19 -1.12
N ALA A 152 -6.11 -3.39 -0.56
CA ALA A 152 -5.27 -3.87 0.55
C ALA A 152 -3.85 -4.34 0.13
N THR A 153 -3.21 -3.68 -0.82
CA THR A 153 -1.87 -4.00 -1.33
C THR A 153 -0.97 -2.77 -1.29
N VAL A 154 0.30 -2.96 -1.66
CA VAL A 154 1.28 -1.87 -1.82
C VAL A 154 0.89 -0.81 -2.87
N GLN A 155 -0.17 -1.06 -3.65
CA GLN A 155 -0.76 -0.04 -4.53
C GLN A 155 -1.32 1.14 -3.72
N ASP A 156 -1.93 0.85 -2.58
CA ASP A 156 -2.43 1.86 -1.65
C ASP A 156 -1.72 1.74 -0.29
N GLN A 157 -2.24 0.89 0.60
CA GLN A 157 -1.64 0.61 1.91
C GLN A 157 -1.88 -0.85 2.26
N VAL A 158 -0.88 -1.50 2.86
CA VAL A 158 -1.05 -2.88 3.31
C VAL A 158 -2.00 -2.90 4.50
N TYR A 159 -3.12 -3.61 4.37
CA TYR A 159 -4.14 -3.76 5.41
C TYR A 159 -4.24 -5.23 5.82
N GLN A 160 -3.87 -5.53 7.07
CA GLN A 160 -3.84 -6.89 7.61
C GLN A 160 -5.02 -7.18 8.55
N GLY A 161 -6.08 -6.36 8.49
CA GLY A 161 -7.24 -6.54 9.37
C GLY A 161 -6.85 -6.41 10.85
N ARG A 162 -7.10 -7.45 11.63
CA ARG A 162 -6.80 -7.51 13.06
C ARG A 162 -5.40 -8.05 13.38
N HIS A 163 -4.68 -8.57 12.38
CA HIS A 163 -3.39 -9.17 12.60
C HIS A 163 -2.33 -8.13 12.99
N GLY A 164 -1.55 -8.42 14.04
CA GLY A 164 -0.48 -7.53 14.53
C GLY A 164 -0.97 -6.31 15.34
N VAL A 165 -2.27 -6.20 15.62
CA VAL A 165 -2.82 -5.09 16.43
C VAL A 165 -2.62 -5.37 17.91
N ASP A 166 -1.57 -4.80 18.49
CA ASP A 166 -1.31 -4.83 19.93
C ASP A 166 -1.83 -3.57 20.64
N GLN A 167 -1.62 -3.50 21.96
CA GLN A 167 -2.03 -2.35 22.78
C GLN A 167 -1.34 -1.05 22.35
N ARG A 168 -0.06 -1.10 21.94
CA ARG A 168 0.71 0.10 21.54
C ARG A 168 0.16 0.72 20.27
N VAL A 169 -0.20 -0.12 19.29
CA VAL A 169 -0.89 0.29 18.07
C VAL A 169 -2.25 0.91 18.42
N GLN A 170 -3.04 0.25 19.27
CA GLN A 170 -4.35 0.77 19.68
C GLN A 170 -4.23 2.15 20.34
N GLU A 171 -3.31 2.32 21.28
CA GLU A 171 -3.06 3.60 21.96
C GLU A 171 -2.61 4.70 20.98
N ALA A 172 -1.72 4.39 20.04
CA ALA A 172 -1.26 5.35 19.03
C ALA A 172 -2.39 5.80 18.09
N VAL A 173 -3.24 4.88 17.65
CA VAL A 173 -4.39 5.19 16.79
C VAL A 173 -5.46 5.98 17.54
N GLU A 174 -5.83 5.55 18.75
CA GLU A 174 -6.88 6.23 19.53
C GLU A 174 -6.44 7.61 20.03
N SER A 175 -5.19 7.77 20.46
CA SER A 175 -4.66 9.09 20.88
C SER A 175 -4.56 10.09 19.72
N THR A 176 -4.58 9.61 18.47
CA THR A 176 -4.61 10.45 17.26
C THR A 176 -5.95 10.39 16.52
N ARG A 177 -7.01 9.87 17.17
CA ARG A 177 -8.32 9.65 16.57
C ARG A 177 -8.84 10.90 15.87
N GLY A 178 -9.23 10.73 14.61
CA GLY A 178 -9.77 11.82 13.81
C GLY A 178 -8.80 12.99 13.60
N ILE A 179 -7.49 12.79 13.68
CA ILE A 179 -6.48 13.77 13.26
C ILE A 179 -5.91 13.37 11.89
N ALA A 180 -5.85 14.33 10.97
CA ALA A 180 -5.28 14.18 9.63
C ALA A 180 -4.41 15.39 9.26
N VAL A 181 -3.48 15.19 8.33
CA VAL A 181 -2.65 16.25 7.73
C VAL A 181 -3.46 16.90 6.60
N ALA A 182 -3.54 18.22 6.60
CA ALA A 182 -4.35 18.97 5.65
C ALA A 182 -3.58 20.13 5.01
N TYR A 183 -3.95 20.43 3.78
CA TYR A 183 -3.51 21.60 3.04
C TYR A 183 -4.76 22.25 2.43
N GLN A 184 -4.96 23.55 2.66
CA GLN A 184 -6.14 24.29 2.18
C GLN A 184 -7.47 23.59 2.53
N ASN A 185 -7.61 23.14 3.79
CA ASN A 185 -8.80 22.47 4.35
C ASN A 185 -9.17 21.09 3.74
N ALA A 186 -8.32 20.52 2.89
CA ALA A 186 -8.48 19.17 2.35
C ALA A 186 -7.39 18.22 2.87
N PRO A 187 -7.68 16.91 3.06
CA PRO A 187 -6.64 15.94 3.38
C PRO A 187 -5.60 15.90 2.25
N ILE A 188 -4.32 15.86 2.60
CA ILE A 188 -3.25 15.79 1.60
C ILE A 188 -3.07 14.38 1.03
N TYR A 189 -2.37 14.27 -0.09
CA TYR A 189 -1.77 12.99 -0.48
C TYR A 189 -0.58 12.68 0.44
N ALA A 190 -0.85 11.98 1.55
CA ALA A 190 0.14 11.70 2.60
C ALA A 190 1.02 10.48 2.24
N ALA A 191 1.94 10.68 1.31
CA ALA A 191 2.92 9.67 0.92
C ALA A 191 3.94 9.36 2.03
N PHE A 192 4.40 8.11 2.08
CA PHE A 192 5.45 7.68 3.00
C PHE A 192 6.25 6.52 2.42
N SER A 193 7.49 6.33 2.88
CA SER A 193 8.32 5.21 2.49
C SER A 193 9.34 4.84 3.56
N SER A 194 9.93 3.65 3.47
CA SER A 194 10.79 3.11 4.52
C SER A 194 12.00 3.99 4.80
N THR A 195 12.82 4.24 3.79
CA THR A 195 14.14 4.88 3.95
C THR A 195 14.41 5.80 2.75
N ALA A 196 14.67 7.07 3.02
CA ALA A 196 15.01 8.06 1.99
C ALA A 196 16.47 7.91 1.53
N ALA A 197 17.37 7.64 2.48
CA ALA A 197 18.82 7.60 2.38
C ALA A 197 19.45 8.93 1.94
N GLY A 198 19.24 9.95 2.77
CA GLY A 198 19.53 11.35 2.47
C GLY A 198 18.23 12.14 2.32
N PRO A 199 18.10 13.05 1.35
CA PRO A 199 16.86 13.82 1.18
C PRO A 199 15.67 12.95 0.73
N THR A 200 14.47 13.31 1.19
CA THR A 200 13.21 12.87 0.60
C THR A 200 13.02 13.50 -0.78
N GLU A 201 12.13 12.92 -1.60
CA GLU A 201 11.99 13.26 -3.02
C GLU A 201 10.77 14.15 -3.29
N ASP A 202 10.87 14.97 -4.34
CA ASP A 202 9.73 15.74 -4.86
C ASP A 202 8.72 14.83 -5.56
N ALA A 203 7.43 15.00 -5.25
CA ALA A 203 6.36 14.26 -5.91
C ALA A 203 6.37 14.42 -7.45
N ALA A 204 6.88 15.54 -7.97
CA ALA A 204 6.99 15.79 -9.40
C ALA A 204 7.97 14.82 -10.09
N ASN A 205 9.04 14.40 -9.40
CA ASN A 205 10.04 13.50 -9.96
C ASN A 205 9.56 12.04 -10.00
N VAL A 206 8.66 11.65 -9.09
CA VAL A 206 8.14 10.27 -9.00
C VAL A 206 6.82 10.11 -9.75
N TRP A 207 5.90 11.06 -9.59
CA TRP A 207 4.52 10.95 -10.09
C TRP A 207 4.13 12.06 -11.07
N SER A 208 5.04 12.95 -11.43
CA SER A 208 4.75 14.08 -12.32
C SER A 208 3.60 14.96 -11.81
N LYS A 209 3.46 15.05 -10.48
CA LYS A 209 2.51 15.92 -9.79
C LYS A 209 3.26 16.94 -8.97
N ASP A 210 3.02 18.23 -9.24
CA ASP A 210 3.54 19.29 -8.41
C ASP A 210 2.60 19.52 -7.22
N LEU A 211 3.05 19.11 -6.03
CA LEU A 211 2.29 19.21 -4.78
C LEU A 211 3.12 20.06 -3.79
N PRO A 212 2.64 21.24 -3.37
CA PRO A 212 3.42 22.17 -2.53
C PRO A 212 3.92 21.57 -1.21
N TYR A 213 3.18 20.59 -0.68
CA TYR A 213 3.47 19.91 0.58
C TYR A 213 4.26 18.60 0.42
N LEU A 214 4.56 18.16 -0.81
CA LEU A 214 5.45 17.02 -1.10
C LEU A 214 6.69 17.51 -1.84
N LYS A 215 7.37 18.46 -1.19
CA LYS A 215 8.72 18.88 -1.57
C LYS A 215 9.71 18.14 -0.69
N GLY A 216 10.72 17.55 -1.32
CA GLY A 216 11.83 16.89 -0.64
C GLY A 216 12.46 17.77 0.44
N VAL A 217 12.64 17.19 1.61
CA VAL A 217 13.34 17.72 2.79
C VAL A 217 14.51 16.81 3.10
N ASP A 218 15.51 17.30 3.82
CA ASP A 218 16.60 16.43 4.27
C ASP A 218 16.08 15.32 5.20
N CYS A 219 16.71 14.15 5.19
CA CYS A 219 16.45 13.10 6.17
C CYS A 219 17.77 12.44 6.58
N PRO A 220 18.59 13.11 7.42
CA PRO A 220 19.83 12.53 7.95
C PRO A 220 19.59 11.46 9.03
N PHE A 221 18.33 11.22 9.40
CA PHE A 221 17.93 10.43 10.56
C PHE A 221 17.69 8.95 10.25
N ASP A 222 17.86 8.52 9.00
CA ASP A 222 17.55 7.15 8.57
C ASP A 222 18.79 6.28 8.32
N VAL A 223 19.97 6.75 8.70
CA VAL A 223 21.27 6.07 8.51
C VAL A 223 21.33 4.67 9.15
N ASN A 224 20.57 4.45 10.22
CA ASN A 224 20.50 3.17 10.93
C ASN A 224 19.51 2.19 10.30
N ALA A 225 18.83 2.56 9.21
CA ALA A 225 17.89 1.67 8.55
C ALA A 225 18.60 0.44 7.96
N PRO A 226 18.09 -0.79 8.15
CA PRO A 226 18.71 -2.01 7.63
C PRO A 226 18.87 -2.03 6.10
N ARG A 227 18.02 -1.28 5.38
CA ARG A 227 18.06 -1.12 3.92
C ARG A 227 18.55 0.27 3.50
N TYR A 228 19.34 0.95 4.36
CA TYR A 228 19.95 2.22 4.02
C TYR A 228 20.89 2.08 2.81
N GLN A 229 21.60 0.96 2.72
CA GLN A 229 22.34 0.53 1.54
C GLN A 229 21.84 -0.83 1.09
N TRP A 230 21.92 -1.09 -0.21
CA TRP A 230 21.58 -2.37 -0.80
C TRP A 230 22.47 -2.63 -2.02
N ARG A 231 22.63 -3.93 -2.33
CA ARG A 231 23.30 -4.39 -3.53
C ARG A 231 22.41 -5.38 -4.25
N ALA A 232 22.27 -5.22 -5.57
CA ALA A 232 21.48 -6.12 -6.40
C ALA A 232 22.31 -6.61 -7.60
N VAL A 233 22.07 -7.84 -8.01
CA VAL A 233 22.71 -8.45 -9.19
C VAL A 233 21.62 -8.97 -10.11
N LEU A 234 21.66 -8.59 -11.38
CA LEU A 234 20.71 -9.02 -12.40
C LEU A 234 21.45 -9.60 -13.59
N LYS A 235 21.01 -10.75 -14.09
CA LYS A 235 21.52 -11.26 -15.37
C LYS A 235 20.95 -10.43 -16.51
N VAL A 236 21.79 -10.07 -17.47
CA VAL A 236 21.36 -9.27 -18.63
C VAL A 236 20.23 -9.97 -19.40
N GLN A 237 20.31 -11.28 -19.55
CA GLN A 237 19.28 -12.08 -20.23
C GLN A 237 17.93 -12.05 -19.49
N GLU A 238 17.94 -12.02 -18.15
CA GLU A 238 16.70 -11.93 -17.35
C GLU A 238 16.07 -10.54 -17.47
N LEU A 239 16.90 -9.50 -17.50
CA LEU A 239 16.47 -8.12 -17.75
C LEU A 239 15.79 -8.01 -19.13
N GLU A 240 16.45 -8.49 -20.17
CA GLU A 240 15.90 -8.51 -21.53
C GLU A 240 14.59 -9.29 -21.62
N ALA A 241 14.53 -10.49 -21.04
CA ALA A 241 13.33 -11.31 -21.03
C ALA A 241 12.19 -10.62 -20.29
N THR A 242 12.49 -9.93 -19.18
CA THR A 242 11.51 -9.14 -18.42
C THR A 242 10.94 -8.01 -19.25
N PHE A 243 11.79 -7.23 -19.93
CA PHE A 243 11.36 -6.18 -20.84
C PHE A 243 10.47 -6.71 -21.96
N ARG A 244 10.87 -7.78 -22.65
CA ARG A 244 10.06 -8.38 -23.73
C ARG A 244 8.69 -8.87 -23.21
N ARG A 245 8.64 -9.52 -22.05
CA ARG A 245 7.37 -9.95 -21.42
C ARG A 245 6.46 -8.77 -21.07
N GLN A 246 7.05 -7.63 -20.71
CA GLN A 246 6.33 -6.39 -20.39
C GLN A 246 6.05 -5.53 -21.64
N GLY A 247 6.29 -6.04 -22.85
CA GLY A 247 6.04 -5.35 -24.12
C GLY A 247 7.03 -4.23 -24.43
N VAL A 248 8.18 -4.17 -23.74
CA VAL A 248 9.24 -3.20 -24.00
C VAL A 248 10.15 -3.72 -25.10
N ASP A 249 10.30 -2.92 -26.16
CA ASP A 249 11.03 -3.31 -27.35
C ASP A 249 12.56 -3.20 -27.16
N VAL A 250 13.19 -4.27 -26.64
CA VAL A 250 14.65 -4.30 -26.40
C VAL A 250 15.36 -5.43 -27.16
N GLY A 251 16.53 -5.12 -27.73
CA GLY A 251 17.44 -6.11 -28.34
C GLY A 251 18.38 -6.77 -27.32
N ALA A 252 19.57 -7.17 -27.77
CA ALA A 252 20.66 -7.54 -26.87
C ALA A 252 21.20 -6.26 -26.20
N ILE A 253 21.20 -6.19 -24.87
CA ILE A 253 21.60 -4.99 -24.14
C ILE A 253 23.13 -4.89 -24.10
N ALA A 254 23.66 -3.76 -24.55
CA ALA A 254 25.09 -3.45 -24.55
C ALA A 254 25.49 -2.58 -23.35
N SER A 255 24.64 -1.65 -22.92
CA SER A 255 24.91 -0.81 -21.76
C SER A 255 23.65 -0.37 -21.04
N LEU A 256 23.80 -0.05 -19.75
CA LEU A 256 22.78 0.53 -18.89
C LEU A 256 23.43 1.66 -18.08
N THR A 257 23.01 2.90 -18.31
CA THR A 257 23.70 4.08 -17.78
C THR A 257 22.69 5.10 -17.24
N PRO A 258 22.64 5.29 -15.91
CA PRO A 258 21.98 6.46 -15.33
C PRO A 258 22.67 7.74 -15.80
N PHE A 259 21.90 8.74 -16.24
CA PHE A 259 22.49 9.96 -16.79
C PHE A 259 21.78 11.26 -16.37
N ALA A 260 20.65 11.16 -15.66
CA ALA A 260 20.02 12.31 -15.04
C ALA A 260 19.55 11.93 -13.63
N TYR A 261 19.70 12.87 -12.71
CA TYR A 261 19.43 12.68 -11.29
C TYR A 261 18.58 13.83 -10.75
N SER A 262 17.77 13.55 -9.73
CA SER A 262 17.08 14.57 -8.95
C SER A 262 18.04 15.24 -7.97
N ARG A 263 17.58 16.30 -7.30
CA ARG A 263 18.32 16.93 -6.19
C ARG A 263 18.58 15.97 -5.02
N ALA A 264 17.74 14.94 -4.85
CA ALA A 264 17.93 13.90 -3.85
C ALA A 264 18.90 12.79 -4.31
N GLY A 265 19.56 12.94 -5.47
CA GLY A 265 20.50 11.96 -6.01
C GLY A 265 19.84 10.71 -6.58
N ARG A 266 18.52 10.74 -6.84
CA ARG A 266 17.78 9.62 -7.43
C ARG A 266 17.84 9.67 -8.94
N VAL A 267 18.02 8.52 -9.59
CA VAL A 267 18.03 8.38 -11.05
C VAL A 267 16.66 8.78 -11.59
N THR A 268 16.60 9.89 -12.34
CA THR A 268 15.39 10.34 -13.03
C THR A 268 15.35 9.83 -14.46
N ARG A 269 16.51 9.64 -15.12
CA ARG A 269 16.61 9.04 -16.46
C ARG A 269 17.74 8.02 -16.55
N LEU A 270 17.42 6.90 -17.18
CA LEU A 270 18.30 5.79 -17.46
C LEU A 270 18.34 5.55 -18.97
N ARG A 271 19.54 5.42 -19.53
CA ARG A 271 19.77 5.06 -20.93
C ARG A 271 20.13 3.59 -21.03
N ILE A 272 19.53 2.88 -21.98
CA ILE A 272 19.81 1.50 -22.30
C ILE A 272 20.15 1.43 -23.79
N LEU A 273 21.41 1.13 -24.12
CA LEU A 273 21.82 0.85 -25.48
C LEU A 273 21.64 -0.63 -25.75
N HIS A 274 20.99 -0.96 -26.85
CA HIS A 274 20.76 -2.34 -27.25
C HIS A 274 20.89 -2.50 -28.76
N SER A 275 20.98 -3.74 -29.24
CA SER A 275 21.19 -4.06 -30.67
C SER A 275 20.12 -3.53 -31.64
N ARG A 276 19.04 -2.92 -31.13
CA ARG A 276 17.93 -2.36 -31.92
C ARG A 276 17.79 -0.85 -31.78
N GLY A 277 18.68 -0.20 -31.04
CA GLY A 277 18.67 1.25 -30.84
C GLY A 277 18.91 1.66 -29.38
N GLU A 278 18.33 2.80 -29.03
CA GLU A 278 18.40 3.39 -27.70
C GLU A 278 17.01 3.37 -27.06
N LEU A 279 16.96 2.98 -25.79
CA LEU A 279 15.80 3.11 -24.92
C LEU A 279 16.14 4.03 -23.76
N ILE A 280 15.33 5.08 -23.59
CA ILE A 280 15.41 5.98 -22.42
C ILE A 280 14.20 5.74 -21.52
N LEU A 281 14.46 5.33 -20.28
CA LEU A 281 13.43 5.13 -19.26
C LEU A 281 13.54 6.19 -18.16
N ARG A 282 12.41 6.47 -17.50
CA ARG A 282 12.47 7.07 -16.17
C ARG A 282 12.98 6.02 -15.18
N GLY A 283 13.71 6.46 -14.15
CA GLY A 283 14.19 5.53 -13.11
C GLY A 283 13.05 4.75 -12.45
N GLU A 284 11.90 5.41 -12.21
CA GLU A 284 10.75 4.74 -11.61
C GLU A 284 10.06 3.74 -12.55
N ASP A 285 10.07 3.99 -13.87
CA ASP A 285 9.56 3.00 -14.83
C ASP A 285 10.47 1.78 -14.88
N PHE A 286 11.79 1.97 -14.88
CA PHE A 286 12.76 0.87 -14.76
C PHE A 286 12.52 0.07 -13.48
N ARG A 287 12.47 0.74 -12.32
CA ARG A 287 12.24 0.12 -11.02
C ARG A 287 10.93 -0.69 -10.99
N ARG A 288 9.85 -0.16 -11.56
CA ARG A 288 8.56 -0.86 -11.67
C ARG A 288 8.63 -2.09 -12.57
N LEU A 289 9.31 -2.00 -13.72
CA LEU A 289 9.46 -3.11 -14.67
C LEU A 289 10.24 -4.29 -14.09
N ILE A 290 11.28 -4.00 -13.29
CA ILE A 290 12.14 -5.03 -12.69
C ILE A 290 11.59 -5.55 -11.36
N GLY A 291 10.86 -4.70 -10.64
CA GLY A 291 10.21 -5.03 -9.38
C GLY A 291 10.91 -4.38 -8.19
N TYR A 292 10.09 -3.88 -7.26
CA TYR A 292 10.53 -3.13 -6.08
C TYR A 292 11.39 -3.93 -5.09
N SER A 293 11.33 -5.26 -5.13
CA SER A 293 12.18 -6.12 -4.29
C SER A 293 13.60 -6.26 -4.85
N VAL A 294 13.75 -6.16 -6.17
CA VAL A 294 15.05 -6.28 -6.86
C VAL A 294 15.77 -4.94 -6.87
N ILE A 295 15.03 -3.86 -7.16
CA ILE A 295 15.51 -2.48 -7.14
C ILE A 295 14.73 -1.72 -6.05
N PRO A 296 15.23 -1.71 -4.79
CA PRO A 296 14.52 -1.13 -3.66
C PRO A 296 14.20 0.36 -3.80
N SER A 297 15.02 1.12 -4.51
CA SER A 297 14.87 2.56 -4.75
C SER A 297 15.46 2.96 -6.10
N THR A 298 15.22 4.19 -6.54
CA THR A 298 15.86 4.79 -7.73
C THR A 298 17.19 5.49 -7.39
N GLN A 299 17.66 5.44 -6.14
CA GLN A 299 18.95 6.00 -5.75
C GLN A 299 20.01 4.89 -5.87
N PHE A 300 20.55 4.70 -7.07
CA PHE A 300 21.53 3.66 -7.34
C PHE A 300 22.55 4.09 -8.39
N ASP A 301 23.66 3.37 -8.36
CA ASP A 301 24.75 3.41 -9.31
C ASP A 301 24.89 2.02 -9.97
N VAL A 302 25.32 1.99 -11.23
CA VAL A 302 25.70 0.74 -11.91
C VAL A 302 27.19 0.55 -11.71
N GLU A 303 27.57 -0.37 -10.82
CA GLU A 303 28.98 -0.62 -10.48
C GLU A 303 29.72 -1.30 -11.63
N SER A 304 29.07 -2.28 -12.25
CA SER A 304 29.62 -3.02 -13.38
C SER A 304 28.54 -3.67 -14.22
N MET A 305 28.85 -3.92 -15.49
CA MET A 305 27.99 -4.62 -16.42
C MET A 305 28.81 -5.54 -17.32
N GLY A 306 28.48 -6.83 -17.28
CA GLY A 306 28.97 -7.86 -18.19
C GLY A 306 27.82 -8.83 -18.49
N TRP A 307 27.98 -10.10 -18.14
CA TRP A 307 26.86 -11.07 -18.14
C TRP A 307 25.82 -10.75 -17.05
N GLU A 308 26.28 -10.11 -15.98
CA GLU A 308 25.48 -9.61 -14.87
C GLU A 308 25.68 -8.10 -14.76
N ILE A 309 24.63 -7.43 -14.28
CA ILE A 309 24.62 -6.02 -13.93
C ILE A 309 24.63 -5.96 -12.41
N VAL A 310 25.63 -5.27 -11.87
CA VAL A 310 25.77 -5.04 -10.43
C VAL A 310 25.30 -3.63 -10.12
N PHE A 311 24.31 -3.54 -9.25
CA PHE A 311 23.79 -2.29 -8.72
C PHE A 311 24.23 -2.12 -7.27
N SER A 312 24.65 -0.91 -6.94
CA SER A 312 24.78 -0.46 -5.55
C SER A 312 23.86 0.72 -5.35
N GLY A 313 23.02 0.65 -4.33
CA GLY A 313 22.01 1.65 -4.12
C GLY A 313 21.73 1.90 -2.66
N ARG A 314 20.88 2.90 -2.45
CA ARG A 314 20.60 3.50 -1.15
C ARG A 314 19.11 3.69 -0.96
N GLY A 315 18.64 3.50 0.28
CA GLY A 315 17.24 3.69 0.65
C GLY A 315 16.28 2.64 0.09
N SER A 316 15.02 2.75 0.50
CA SER A 316 13.99 1.77 0.17
C SER A 316 12.62 2.45 0.07
N GLY A 317 12.01 2.36 -1.11
CA GLY A 317 10.77 3.05 -1.44
C GLY A 317 10.99 4.29 -2.32
N HIS A 318 9.90 5.03 -2.54
CA HIS A 318 9.88 6.20 -3.43
C HIS A 318 10.47 7.47 -2.80
N ALA A 319 10.68 7.50 -1.48
CA ALA A 319 11.19 8.65 -0.72
C ALA A 319 10.36 9.94 -0.75
N VAL A 320 9.22 9.99 -1.42
CA VAL A 320 8.29 11.12 -1.29
C VAL A 320 7.56 11.10 0.07
N GLY A 321 7.51 12.26 0.74
CA GLY A 321 6.79 12.47 2.00
C GLY A 321 7.52 11.94 3.23
N LEU A 322 6.80 11.26 4.13
CA LEU A 322 7.34 10.78 5.41
C LEU A 322 8.39 9.67 5.20
N CYS A 323 9.60 9.85 5.73
CA CYS A 323 10.57 8.76 5.90
C CYS A 323 10.28 8.01 7.22
N GLN A 324 9.96 6.72 7.15
CA GLN A 324 9.56 5.95 8.34
C GLN A 324 10.71 5.77 9.33
N TRP A 325 11.91 5.42 8.85
CA TRP A 325 13.08 5.30 9.72
C TRP A 325 13.52 6.65 10.28
N GLY A 326 13.45 7.73 9.50
CA GLY A 326 13.72 9.06 10.01
C GLY A 326 12.68 9.53 11.03
N ALA A 327 11.41 9.17 10.87
CA ALA A 327 10.37 9.43 11.86
C ALA A 327 10.59 8.65 13.15
N LYS A 328 11.03 7.39 13.08
CA LYS A 328 11.44 6.59 14.23
C LYS A 328 12.55 7.27 15.01
N GLU A 329 13.63 7.66 14.33
CA GLU A 329 14.79 8.27 14.96
C GLU A 329 14.45 9.64 15.59
N LEU A 330 13.65 10.48 14.91
CA LEU A 330 13.16 11.73 15.49
C LEU A 330 12.30 11.48 16.74
N ALA A 331 11.43 10.46 16.70
CA ALA A 331 10.63 10.08 17.85
C ALA A 331 11.49 9.62 19.04
N GLU A 332 12.56 8.87 18.79
CA GLU A 332 13.52 8.41 19.81
C GLU A 332 14.37 9.56 20.39
N HIS A 333 14.57 10.64 19.62
CA HIS A 333 15.13 11.90 20.11
C HIS A 333 14.11 12.78 20.87
N GLY A 334 12.89 12.30 21.10
CA GLY A 334 11.87 12.99 21.89
C GLY A 334 11.01 13.99 21.12
N TYR A 335 11.11 14.04 19.79
CA TYR A 335 10.23 14.90 19.00
C TYR A 335 8.81 14.30 18.92
N PRO A 336 7.76 15.10 19.19
CA PRO A 336 6.39 14.62 19.11
C PRO A 336 5.97 14.41 17.65
N TYR A 337 4.96 13.56 17.43
CA TYR A 337 4.44 13.24 16.11
C TYR A 337 4.02 14.48 15.31
N THR A 338 3.55 15.53 16.01
CA THR A 338 3.18 16.80 15.40
C THR A 338 4.36 17.50 14.73
N THR A 339 5.53 17.52 15.39
CA THR A 339 6.77 18.06 14.84
C THR A 339 7.30 17.20 13.70
N ILE A 340 7.26 15.87 13.86
CA ILE A 340 7.68 14.93 12.80
C ILE A 340 6.85 15.17 11.53
N LEU A 341 5.53 15.26 11.63
CA LEU A 341 4.67 15.49 10.46
C LEU A 341 4.86 16.87 9.85
N ALA A 342 5.02 17.91 10.66
CA ALA A 342 5.29 19.26 10.16
C ALA A 342 6.63 19.34 9.39
N TYR A 343 7.62 18.53 9.79
CA TYR A 343 8.90 18.43 9.11
C TYR A 343 8.79 17.80 7.71
N TYR A 344 8.14 16.63 7.61
CA TYR A 344 8.03 15.90 6.34
C TYR A 344 6.95 16.41 5.39
N PHE A 345 5.99 17.18 5.90
CA PHE A 345 4.91 17.80 5.11
C PHE A 345 4.88 19.31 5.35
N PRO A 346 5.90 20.06 4.88
CA PRO A 346 6.00 21.49 5.13
C PRO A 346 4.80 22.26 4.55
N GLY A 347 4.37 23.30 5.27
CA GLY A 347 3.23 24.14 4.87
C GLY A 347 1.85 23.48 5.06
N THR A 348 1.78 22.34 5.76
CA THR A 348 0.52 21.66 6.11
C THR A 348 0.16 21.87 7.57
N GLU A 349 -1.06 21.50 7.93
CA GLU A 349 -1.59 21.61 9.27
C GLU A 349 -2.25 20.31 9.73
N LEU A 350 -2.21 20.04 11.02
CA LEU A 350 -3.02 18.97 11.61
C LEU A 350 -4.43 19.48 11.88
N ARG A 351 -5.43 18.77 11.35
CA ARG A 351 -6.84 19.13 11.47
C ARG A 351 -7.68 17.96 11.94
N ARG A 352 -8.80 18.26 12.59
CA ARG A 352 -9.82 17.25 12.89
C ARG A 352 -10.52 16.85 11.61
N THR A 353 -10.73 15.55 11.40
CA THR A 353 -11.38 15.01 10.20
C THR A 353 -12.82 15.52 10.03
N SER A 354 -13.49 15.88 11.13
CA SER A 354 -14.82 16.51 11.11
C SER A 354 -14.84 17.94 10.54
N SER A 355 -13.70 18.62 10.52
CA SER A 355 -13.54 19.99 10.00
C SER A 355 -13.06 20.07 8.55
N LEU A 356 -12.71 18.93 7.94
CA LEU A 356 -12.21 18.89 6.56
C LEU A 356 -13.37 18.95 5.57
N SER A 357 -13.12 19.57 4.40
CA SER A 357 -14.06 19.52 3.28
C SER A 357 -14.32 18.06 2.88
N ARG A 358 -15.59 17.66 2.82
CA ARG A 358 -16.00 16.26 2.58
C ARG A 358 -15.90 15.82 1.13
#